data_AF-A0A923NVX2-F1
#
_entry.id   AF-A0A923NVX2-F1
#
_cell.length_a   1.000
_cell.length_b   1.000
_cell.length_c   1.000
_cell.angle_alpha   90.00
_cell.angle_beta   90.00
_cell.angle_gamma   90.00
#
_symmetry.space_group_name_H-M   'P 1'
#
loop_
_entity.id
_entity.type
_entity.pdbx_description
1 polymer ?
#
loop_
_entity_poly.entity_id
_entity_poly.type
_entity_poly.pdbx_seq_one_letter_code
_entity_poly.pdbx_strand_id
1 'polypeptide(L)'
;MNCFIKKIKFFIHASFFLPVSLLIIQFFLLSCSNVAPELEQSDYSVIFDYKNENIPPDVRLAIFMESKSDVRRFSRIKIKSLETGFIWDFDNIEMVLESDGGSQWAGNTNLKAPENEVIPTGKYEVTYYNADEKYVSSSIEVEYDTSFYDIKATEIEKIMKENGGILKIAIYNKEKLMIYFGEKTEEFQTDNSIKNAYVDADYYKDVWNSKNSNVIFIMPEIKVMPEIKPADD
;
A
#
# COMPACT_ATOMS: atom_id res chain seq x y z
N MET A 1 -73.25 33.16 -35.26
CA MET A 1 -73.95 32.59 -36.42
C MET A 1 -72.94 31.74 -37.19
N ASN A 2 -73.18 30.42 -37.27
CA ASN A 2 -72.49 29.32 -38.00
C ASN A 2 -71.03 28.99 -37.58
N CYS A 3 -70.72 28.01 -36.72
CA CYS A 3 -70.93 26.54 -36.76
C CYS A 3 -70.14 25.82 -37.88
N PHE A 4 -69.13 25.01 -37.53
CA PHE A 4 -69.13 23.55 -37.80
C PHE A 4 -67.94 22.82 -37.17
N ILE A 5 -68.27 21.82 -36.34
CA ILE A 5 -67.39 20.79 -35.80
C ILE A 5 -67.08 19.78 -36.91
N LYS A 6 -65.82 19.30 -37.01
CA LYS A 6 -65.51 18.07 -37.75
C LYS A 6 -64.53 17.20 -36.95
N LYS A 7 -65.06 16.12 -36.37
CA LYS A 7 -64.31 14.95 -35.89
C LYS A 7 -63.69 14.24 -37.10
N ILE A 8 -62.38 14.00 -37.13
CA ILE A 8 -61.78 12.92 -37.93
C ILE A 8 -60.66 12.22 -37.13
N LYS A 9 -61.04 11.02 -36.65
CA LYS A 9 -60.33 9.76 -36.41
C LYS A 9 -58.79 9.77 -36.28
N PHE A 10 -58.35 9.32 -35.10
CA PHE A 10 -57.10 8.58 -34.89
C PHE A 10 -56.93 7.51 -35.99
N PHE A 11 -55.87 7.61 -36.77
CA PHE A 11 -55.34 6.52 -37.56
C PHE A 11 -53.98 6.14 -36.98
N ILE A 12 -53.97 4.99 -36.32
CA ILE A 12 -52.75 4.30 -35.89
C ILE A 12 -51.99 3.94 -37.17
N HIS A 13 -50.86 4.60 -37.41
CA HIS A 13 -49.79 4.08 -38.28
C HIS A 13 -48.60 3.70 -37.38
N ALA A 14 -48.81 2.61 -36.65
CA ALA A 14 -47.72 1.82 -36.13
C ALA A 14 -47.06 1.13 -37.34
N SER A 15 -45.97 1.69 -37.88
CA SER A 15 -45.02 0.91 -38.71
C SER A 15 -43.75 1.64 -39.19
N PHE A 16 -43.41 2.83 -38.68
CA PHE A 16 -42.15 3.48 -39.10
C PHE A 16 -41.28 4.04 -37.97
N PHE A 17 -41.61 3.75 -36.71
CA PHE A 17 -40.87 4.23 -35.53
C PHE A 17 -40.15 3.14 -34.73
N LEU A 18 -40.17 1.88 -35.19
CA LEU A 18 -39.51 0.77 -34.49
C LEU A 18 -38.04 0.46 -34.88
N PRO A 19 -37.50 0.80 -36.08
CA PRO A 19 -36.11 0.48 -36.36
C PRO A 19 -35.11 1.54 -35.83
N VAL A 20 -35.55 2.78 -35.59
CA VAL A 20 -34.67 3.87 -35.09
C VAL A 20 -34.54 3.83 -33.57
N SER A 21 -35.60 3.45 -32.85
CA SER A 21 -35.56 3.34 -31.38
C SER A 21 -34.70 2.17 -30.89
N LEU A 22 -34.61 1.06 -31.64
CA LEU A 22 -33.75 -0.08 -31.28
C LEU A 22 -32.25 0.23 -31.50
N LEU A 23 -31.92 1.07 -32.49
CA LEU A 23 -30.55 1.46 -32.82
C LEU A 23 -29.94 2.42 -31.78
N ILE A 24 -30.77 3.24 -31.13
CA ILE A 24 -30.33 4.17 -30.08
C ILE A 24 -30.02 3.42 -28.77
N ILE A 25 -30.77 2.37 -28.45
CA ILE A 25 -30.53 1.58 -27.23
C ILE A 25 -29.22 0.77 -27.33
N GLN A 26 -28.82 0.35 -28.53
CA GLN A 26 -27.51 -0.30 -28.74
C GLN A 26 -26.32 0.66 -28.55
N PHE A 27 -26.50 1.96 -28.79
CA PHE A 27 -25.46 2.96 -28.55
C PHE A 27 -25.24 3.26 -27.06
N PHE A 28 -26.28 3.13 -26.21
CA PHE A 28 -26.16 3.36 -24.77
C PHE A 28 -25.61 2.15 -23.98
N LEU A 29 -25.58 0.95 -24.56
CA LEU A 29 -25.03 -0.25 -23.91
C LEU A 29 -23.54 -0.50 -24.22
N LEU A 30 -22.91 0.32 -25.06
CA LEU A 30 -21.46 0.26 -25.34
C LEU A 30 -20.63 1.24 -24.50
N SER A 31 -21.27 2.03 -23.63
CA SER A 31 -20.55 2.98 -22.76
C SER A 31 -20.11 2.33 -21.44
N CYS A 32 -19.55 1.12 -21.49
CA CYS A 32 -18.66 0.67 -20.44
C CYS A 32 -17.37 1.47 -20.58
N SER A 33 -17.13 2.40 -19.64
CA SER A 33 -15.86 3.13 -19.53
C SER A 33 -14.71 2.13 -19.49
N ASN A 34 -14.05 1.96 -20.63
CA ASN A 34 -13.19 0.82 -20.94
C ASN A 34 -11.71 1.17 -20.72
N VAL A 35 -11.44 2.11 -19.81
CA VAL A 35 -10.11 2.70 -19.62
C VAL A 35 -9.26 1.80 -18.74
N ALA A 36 -8.09 1.42 -19.26
CA ALA A 36 -7.06 0.71 -18.51
C ALA A 36 -6.60 1.57 -17.32
N PRO A 37 -6.10 0.95 -16.25
CA PRO A 37 -5.44 1.68 -15.18
C PRO A 37 -4.37 2.66 -15.70
N GLU A 38 -4.29 3.85 -15.09
CA GLU A 38 -3.26 4.85 -15.38
C GLU A 38 -2.37 5.05 -14.16
N LEU A 39 -1.06 4.86 -14.31
CA LEU A 39 -0.07 4.98 -13.24
C LEU A 39 0.66 6.33 -13.34
N GLU A 40 0.99 6.91 -12.20
CA GLU A 40 1.68 8.21 -12.10
C GLU A 40 3.12 8.06 -11.64
N GLN A 41 3.31 7.47 -10.47
CA GLN A 41 4.62 7.28 -9.86
C GLN A 41 4.65 5.95 -9.10
N SER A 42 5.85 5.54 -8.69
CA SER A 42 6.08 4.29 -7.99
C SER A 42 7.05 4.49 -6.85
N ASP A 43 6.84 3.77 -5.77
CA ASP A 43 7.73 3.78 -4.61
C ASP A 43 7.95 2.36 -4.09
N TYR A 44 9.07 2.15 -3.39
CA TYR A 44 9.41 0.87 -2.79
C TYR A 44 10.14 1.03 -1.46
N SER A 45 10.08 -0.03 -0.67
CA SER A 45 10.95 -0.15 0.51
C SER A 45 11.36 -1.60 0.72
N VAL A 46 12.66 -1.83 0.94
CA VAL A 46 13.18 -3.10 1.42
C VAL A 46 13.16 -3.08 2.94
N ILE A 47 12.44 -4.03 3.53
CA ILE A 47 12.16 -4.09 4.96
C ILE A 47 12.91 -5.26 5.57
N PHE A 48 13.78 -4.97 6.52
CA PHE A 48 14.51 -5.92 7.35
C PHE A 48 13.82 -5.98 8.72
N ASP A 49 13.12 -7.07 9.02
CA ASP A 49 12.28 -7.24 10.23
C ASP A 49 12.95 -8.20 11.22
N TYR A 50 13.50 -7.65 12.30
CA TYR A 50 14.19 -8.41 13.33
C TYR A 50 13.19 -8.93 14.37
N LYS A 51 13.19 -10.25 14.59
CA LYS A 51 12.39 -10.86 15.66
C LYS A 51 13.07 -10.81 17.03
N ASN A 52 14.40 -10.86 17.05
CA ASN A 52 15.22 -10.69 18.23
C ASN A 52 16.61 -10.18 17.84
N GLU A 53 17.44 -9.91 18.84
CA GLU A 53 18.77 -9.30 18.65
C GLU A 53 19.83 -10.24 18.07
N ASN A 54 19.60 -11.56 18.09
CA ASN A 54 20.62 -12.56 17.86
C ASN A 54 20.51 -13.25 16.49
N ILE A 55 19.36 -13.14 15.83
CA ILE A 55 19.10 -13.76 14.53
C ILE A 55 19.08 -12.71 13.41
N PRO A 56 19.46 -13.09 12.18
CA PRO A 56 19.26 -12.27 10.99
C PRO A 56 17.79 -11.85 10.79
N PRO A 57 17.55 -10.76 10.05
CA PRO A 57 16.21 -10.25 9.81
C PRO A 57 15.41 -11.12 8.83
N ASP A 58 14.08 -11.12 8.99
CA ASP A 58 13.18 -11.52 7.92
C ASP A 58 13.09 -10.37 6.91
N VAL A 59 13.47 -10.63 5.66
CA VAL A 59 13.49 -9.58 4.62
C VAL A 59 12.29 -9.68 3.69
N ARG A 60 11.68 -8.54 3.39
CA ARG A 60 10.59 -8.41 2.41
C ARG A 60 10.69 -7.09 1.66
N LEU A 61 10.13 -7.06 0.46
CA LEU A 61 10.00 -5.87 -0.37
C LEU A 61 8.55 -5.40 -0.36
N ALA A 62 8.37 -4.10 -0.17
CA ALA A 62 7.12 -3.40 -0.41
C ALA A 62 7.23 -2.61 -1.71
N ILE A 63 6.25 -2.73 -2.59
CA ILE A 63 6.15 -1.94 -3.83
C ILE A 63 4.74 -1.37 -3.90
N PHE A 64 4.66 -0.07 -4.14
CA PHE A 64 3.42 0.65 -4.36
C PHE A 64 3.53 1.49 -5.63
N MET A 65 2.40 1.65 -6.32
CA MET A 65 2.27 2.59 -7.43
C MET A 65 1.08 3.51 -7.19
N GLU A 66 1.30 4.80 -7.40
CA GLU A 66 0.26 5.80 -7.45
C GLU A 66 -0.49 5.67 -8.77
N SER A 67 -1.80 5.78 -8.71
CA SER A 67 -2.69 5.65 -9.83
C SER A 67 -3.56 6.89 -10.00
N LYS A 68 -3.68 7.37 -11.24
CA LYS A 68 -4.67 8.38 -11.67
C LYS A 68 -6.06 7.78 -11.80
N SER A 69 -6.13 6.46 -11.98
CA SER A 69 -7.36 5.69 -11.94
C SER A 69 -7.72 5.31 -10.50
N ASP A 70 -9.00 5.07 -10.25
CA ASP A 70 -9.45 4.54 -8.97
C ASP A 70 -8.81 3.17 -8.66
N VAL A 71 -7.95 3.13 -7.64
CA VAL A 71 -7.21 1.90 -7.24
C VAL A 71 -8.12 0.77 -6.79
N ARG A 72 -9.36 1.08 -6.39
CA ARG A 72 -10.37 0.06 -6.02
C ARG A 72 -10.82 -0.80 -7.22
N ARG A 73 -10.45 -0.40 -8.44
CA ARG A 73 -10.70 -1.18 -9.66
C ARG A 73 -9.63 -2.25 -9.90
N PHE A 74 -8.52 -2.23 -9.19
CA PHE A 74 -7.46 -3.21 -9.34
C PHE A 74 -7.85 -4.48 -8.60
N SER A 75 -7.74 -5.62 -9.27
CA SER A 75 -8.10 -6.94 -8.73
C SER A 75 -6.89 -7.82 -8.48
N ARG A 76 -5.78 -7.56 -9.15
CA ARG A 76 -4.56 -8.36 -9.04
C ARG A 76 -3.33 -7.55 -9.38
N ILE A 77 -2.23 -7.84 -8.70
CA ILE A 77 -0.91 -7.28 -8.96
C ILE A 77 0.09 -8.41 -9.22
N LYS A 78 0.85 -8.28 -10.29
CA LYS A 78 1.95 -9.17 -10.63
C LYS A 78 3.24 -8.38 -10.70
N ILE A 79 4.23 -8.79 -9.92
CA ILE A 79 5.55 -8.16 -9.86
C ILE A 79 6.58 -9.17 -10.33
N LYS A 80 7.45 -8.77 -11.25
CA LYS A 80 8.50 -9.61 -11.81
C LYS A 80 9.86 -8.94 -11.69
N SER A 81 10.82 -9.61 -11.07
CA SER A 81 12.24 -9.22 -11.17
C SER A 81 12.73 -9.53 -12.58
N LEU A 82 13.26 -8.54 -13.30
CA LEU A 82 13.80 -8.75 -14.64
C LEU A 82 15.20 -9.37 -14.62
N GLU A 83 15.91 -9.25 -13.49
CA GLU A 83 17.24 -9.83 -13.30
C GLU A 83 17.20 -11.35 -13.07
N THR A 84 16.27 -11.81 -12.22
CA THR A 84 16.19 -13.23 -11.82
C THR A 84 15.02 -13.98 -12.42
N GLY A 85 14.01 -13.25 -12.91
CA GLY A 85 12.75 -13.84 -13.36
C GLY A 85 11.81 -14.24 -12.23
N PHE A 86 12.10 -13.92 -10.96
CA PHE A 86 11.17 -14.14 -9.86
C PHE A 86 9.85 -13.43 -10.10
N ILE A 87 8.74 -14.10 -9.78
CA ILE A 87 7.39 -13.60 -9.97
C ILE A 87 6.64 -13.69 -8.65
N TRP A 88 6.08 -12.56 -8.23
CA TRP A 88 5.09 -12.46 -7.18
C TRP A 88 3.75 -12.11 -7.79
N ASP A 89 2.71 -12.82 -7.40
CA ASP A 89 1.40 -12.76 -8.03
C ASP A 89 0.32 -12.79 -6.96
N PHE A 90 -0.39 -11.67 -6.80
CA PHE A 90 -1.31 -11.47 -5.67
C PHE A 90 -2.68 -10.96 -6.15
N ASP A 91 -3.73 -11.63 -5.69
CA ASP A 91 -5.11 -11.15 -5.85
C ASP A 91 -5.50 -10.16 -4.73
N ASN A 92 -4.79 -10.19 -3.61
CA ASN A 92 -5.01 -9.27 -2.49
C ASN A 92 -4.07 -8.06 -2.62
N ILE A 93 -4.63 -6.96 -3.13
CA ILE A 93 -3.92 -5.69 -3.25
C ILE A 93 -4.15 -4.85 -1.99
N GLU A 94 -3.08 -4.28 -1.48
CA GLU A 94 -3.15 -3.27 -0.43
C GLU A 94 -3.37 -1.90 -1.06
N MET A 95 -4.28 -1.12 -0.49
CA MET A 95 -4.65 0.21 -0.99
C MET A 95 -4.39 1.27 0.08
N VAL A 96 -3.81 2.39 -0.33
CA VAL A 96 -3.67 3.59 0.49
C VAL A 96 -4.42 4.71 -0.21
N LEU A 97 -5.45 5.24 0.46
CA LEU A 97 -6.25 6.36 -0.03
C LEU A 97 -5.98 7.56 0.86
N GLU A 98 -5.43 8.63 0.29
CA GLU A 98 -5.30 9.88 1.03
C GLU A 98 -6.68 10.46 1.36
N SER A 99 -6.84 10.96 2.59
CA SER A 99 -8.14 11.36 3.14
C SER A 99 -8.78 12.56 2.43
N ASP A 100 -7.98 13.38 1.76
CA ASP A 100 -8.44 14.52 0.97
C ASP A 100 -8.80 14.15 -0.49
N GLY A 101 -8.66 12.86 -0.85
CA GLY A 101 -8.90 12.37 -2.19
C GLY A 101 -7.78 12.71 -3.19
N GLY A 102 -6.59 13.08 -2.71
CA GLY A 102 -5.38 13.29 -3.49
C GLY A 102 -4.84 11.99 -4.08
N SER A 103 -3.67 11.57 -3.60
CA SER A 103 -2.99 10.39 -4.16
C SER A 103 -3.66 9.09 -3.74
N GLN A 104 -3.72 8.14 -4.68
CA GLN A 104 -4.23 6.80 -4.44
C GLN A 104 -3.18 5.78 -4.84
N TRP A 105 -2.79 4.95 -3.88
CA TRP A 105 -1.75 3.96 -4.06
C TRP A 105 -2.32 2.56 -3.98
N ALA A 106 -1.79 1.68 -4.80
CA ALA A 106 -2.01 0.26 -4.76
C ALA A 106 -0.66 -0.45 -4.68
N GLY A 107 -0.60 -1.60 -4.02
CA GLY A 107 0.66 -2.31 -3.88
C GLY A 107 0.55 -3.58 -3.03
N ASN A 108 1.71 -4.04 -2.58
CA ASN A 108 1.82 -5.14 -1.64
C ASN A 108 3.07 -4.93 -0.77
N THR A 109 3.00 -5.27 0.50
CA THR A 109 4.10 -5.06 1.47
C THR A 109 4.97 -6.30 1.72
N ASN A 110 4.61 -7.45 1.15
CA ASN A 110 5.12 -8.75 1.60
C ASN A 110 5.69 -9.60 0.45
N LEU A 111 6.42 -8.97 -0.48
CA LEU A 111 7.20 -9.70 -1.47
C LEU A 111 8.40 -10.33 -0.80
N LYS A 112 8.40 -11.66 -0.66
CA LYS A 112 9.50 -12.44 -0.10
C LYS A 112 10.25 -13.19 -1.18
N ALA A 113 11.57 -13.16 -1.15
CA ALA A 113 12.37 -14.02 -2.00
C ALA A 113 12.10 -15.50 -1.67
N PRO A 114 12.34 -16.43 -2.60
CA PRO A 114 12.39 -17.85 -2.30
C PRO A 114 13.32 -18.16 -1.13
N GLU A 115 13.13 -19.32 -0.50
CA GLU A 115 13.92 -19.72 0.66
C GLU A 115 15.43 -19.74 0.33
N ASN A 116 16.24 -19.15 1.20
CA ASN A 116 17.70 -18.98 1.04
C ASN A 116 18.14 -18.06 -0.11
N GLU A 117 17.23 -17.32 -0.72
CA GLU A 117 17.54 -16.28 -1.71
C GLU A 117 17.38 -14.89 -1.10
N VAL A 118 18.06 -13.90 -1.70
CA VAL A 118 17.88 -12.48 -1.38
C VAL A 118 16.87 -11.85 -2.34
N ILE A 119 16.20 -10.78 -1.92
CA ILE A 119 15.43 -9.92 -2.82
C ILE A 119 16.39 -9.34 -3.87
N PRO A 120 16.18 -9.60 -5.17
CA PRO A 120 17.08 -9.09 -6.20
C PRO A 120 17.15 -7.56 -6.21
N THR A 121 18.34 -7.00 -6.34
CA THR A 121 18.47 -5.60 -6.80
C THR A 121 18.22 -5.54 -8.30
N GLY A 122 17.97 -4.34 -8.83
CA GLY A 122 17.80 -4.10 -10.25
C GLY A 122 16.35 -3.80 -10.65
N LYS A 123 16.04 -4.04 -11.92
CA LYS A 123 14.77 -3.64 -12.52
C LYS A 123 13.65 -4.64 -12.24
N TYR A 124 12.48 -4.11 -11.89
CA TYR A 124 11.23 -4.84 -11.71
C TYR A 124 10.18 -4.34 -12.68
N GLU A 125 9.36 -5.26 -13.19
CA GLU A 125 8.12 -4.96 -13.89
C GLU A 125 6.95 -5.19 -12.93
N VAL A 126 6.10 -4.18 -12.77
CA VAL A 126 4.90 -4.23 -11.92
C VAL A 126 3.70 -4.08 -12.83
N THR A 127 2.79 -5.04 -12.76
CA THR A 127 1.61 -5.12 -13.61
C THR A 127 0.35 -5.19 -12.76
N TYR A 128 -0.55 -4.24 -12.94
CA TYR A 128 -1.87 -4.25 -12.31
C TYR A 128 -2.91 -4.71 -13.31
N TYR A 129 -3.82 -5.56 -12.85
CA TYR A 129 -4.97 -6.05 -13.60
C TYR A 129 -6.25 -5.51 -12.97
N ASN A 130 -7.24 -5.22 -13.80
CA ASN A 130 -8.61 -5.00 -13.35
C ASN A 130 -9.43 -6.30 -13.43
N ALA A 131 -10.68 -6.25 -12.95
CA ALA A 131 -11.57 -7.41 -12.96
C ALA A 131 -11.89 -8.00 -14.35
N ASP A 132 -11.65 -7.23 -15.43
CA ASP A 132 -11.81 -7.68 -16.82
C ASP A 132 -10.48 -8.19 -17.42
N GLU A 133 -9.46 -8.45 -16.58
CA GLU A 133 -8.10 -8.88 -16.96
C GLU A 133 -7.37 -7.90 -17.89
N LYS A 134 -7.82 -6.64 -17.97
CA LYS A 134 -7.05 -5.58 -18.61
C LYS A 134 -5.97 -5.09 -17.68
N TYR A 135 -4.82 -4.75 -18.24
CA TYR A 135 -3.65 -4.44 -17.43
C TYR A 135 -2.95 -3.15 -17.84
N VAL A 136 -2.18 -2.63 -16.89
CA VAL A 136 -1.12 -1.64 -17.10
C VAL A 136 0.15 -2.17 -16.47
N SER A 137 1.30 -1.83 -17.05
CA SER A 137 2.60 -2.17 -16.49
C SER A 137 3.47 -0.94 -16.38
N SER A 138 4.28 -0.88 -15.34
CA SER A 138 5.36 0.09 -15.18
C SER A 138 6.61 -0.60 -14.65
N SER A 139 7.76 0.06 -14.76
CA SER A 139 9.02 -0.44 -14.22
C SER A 139 9.51 0.39 -13.06
N ILE A 140 10.14 -0.26 -12.10
CA ILE A 140 10.80 0.36 -10.95
C ILE A 140 12.19 -0.24 -10.76
N GLU A 141 13.14 0.58 -10.36
CA GLU A 141 14.52 0.15 -10.07
C GLU A 141 14.68 0.03 -8.54
N VAL A 142 15.03 -1.17 -8.06
CA VAL A 142 15.21 -1.46 -6.63
C VAL A 142 16.70 -1.54 -6.32
N GLU A 143 17.17 -0.65 -5.47
CA GLU A 143 18.57 -0.55 -5.04
C GLU A 143 18.66 -0.52 -3.52
N TYR A 144 19.48 -1.40 -2.97
CA TYR A 144 19.79 -1.43 -1.54
C TYR A 144 21.07 -2.23 -1.28
N ASP A 145 21.67 -2.06 -0.10
CA ASP A 145 22.86 -2.83 0.30
C ASP A 145 22.46 -4.23 0.78
N THR A 146 22.88 -5.24 0.04
CA THR A 146 22.58 -6.65 0.33
C THR A 146 23.38 -7.19 1.52
N SER A 147 24.44 -6.50 1.96
CA SER A 147 25.20 -6.91 3.15
C SER A 147 24.35 -6.89 4.43
N PHE A 148 23.23 -6.16 4.43
CA PHE A 148 22.31 -6.08 5.57
C PHE A 148 21.59 -7.40 5.90
N TYR A 149 21.60 -8.42 5.03
CA TYR A 149 21.04 -9.73 5.36
C TYR A 149 21.77 -10.43 6.50
N ASP A 150 23.05 -10.15 6.69
CA ASP A 150 23.89 -10.83 7.67
C ASP A 150 24.11 -10.00 8.95
N ILE A 151 23.59 -8.77 8.98
CA ILE A 151 23.77 -7.84 10.10
C ILE A 151 22.77 -8.15 11.21
N LYS A 152 23.24 -8.12 12.46
CA LYS A 152 22.37 -8.30 13.64
C LYS A 152 21.73 -6.98 14.06
N ALA A 153 20.58 -7.08 14.73
CA ALA A 153 19.85 -5.91 15.22
C ALA A 153 20.73 -4.97 16.07
N THR A 154 21.62 -5.53 16.90
CA THR A 154 22.53 -4.77 17.79
C THR A 154 23.48 -3.83 17.06
N GLU A 155 23.71 -4.04 15.77
CA GLU A 155 24.65 -3.25 14.96
C GLU A 155 23.94 -2.14 14.16
N ILE A 156 22.62 -2.26 13.97
CA ILE A 156 21.83 -1.36 13.12
C ILE A 156 21.83 0.07 13.62
N GLU A 157 21.71 0.30 14.94
CA GLU A 157 21.71 1.66 15.48
C GLU A 157 22.97 2.43 15.08
N LYS A 158 24.14 1.80 15.18
CA LYS A 158 25.42 2.42 14.81
C LYS A 158 25.46 2.71 13.31
N ILE A 159 25.15 1.72 12.48
CA ILE A 159 25.15 1.84 11.01
C ILE A 159 24.22 2.97 10.58
N MET A 160 23.02 3.03 11.14
CA MET A 160 22.02 4.00 10.74
C MET A 160 22.41 5.41 11.15
N LYS A 161 22.93 5.62 12.36
CA LYS A 161 23.43 6.95 12.78
C LYS A 161 24.58 7.44 11.88
N GLU A 162 25.50 6.56 11.51
CA GLU A 162 26.63 6.89 10.63
C GLU A 162 26.19 7.27 9.20
N ASN A 163 25.07 6.71 8.73
CA ASN A 163 24.54 6.94 7.38
C ASN A 163 23.38 7.97 7.32
N GLY A 164 23.13 8.70 8.41
CA GLY A 164 22.06 9.71 8.46
C GLY A 164 20.65 9.13 8.42
N GLY A 165 20.48 7.92 8.97
CA GLY A 165 19.19 7.28 9.18
C GLY A 165 18.33 8.04 10.19
N ILE A 166 17.02 7.86 10.05
CA ILE A 166 16.01 8.52 10.89
C ILE A 166 15.40 7.46 11.81
N LEU A 167 15.47 7.70 13.12
CA LEU A 167 14.83 6.83 14.11
C LEU A 167 13.36 7.22 14.26
N LYS A 168 12.51 6.22 14.04
CA LYS A 168 11.07 6.27 14.25
C LYS A 168 10.66 5.30 15.36
N ILE A 169 9.45 5.50 15.87
CA ILE A 169 8.82 4.61 16.84
C ILE A 169 7.44 4.23 16.33
N ALA A 170 7.14 2.93 16.38
CA ALA A 170 5.81 2.38 16.16
C ALA A 170 5.24 1.91 17.51
N ILE A 171 4.14 2.47 17.96
CA ILE A 171 3.51 2.16 19.25
C ILE A 171 2.24 1.37 19.01
N TYR A 172 2.05 0.31 19.79
CA TYR A 172 0.94 -0.63 19.68
C TYR A 172 0.21 -0.77 21.01
N ASN A 173 -1.10 -1.01 20.92
CA ASN A 173 -1.89 -1.41 22.08
C ASN A 173 -1.75 -2.92 22.38
N LYS A 174 -2.42 -3.38 23.44
CA LYS A 174 -2.44 -4.80 23.86
C LYS A 174 -2.97 -5.78 22.79
N GLU A 175 -3.80 -5.29 21.87
CA GLU A 175 -4.38 -6.05 20.75
C GLU A 175 -3.47 -6.04 19.51
N LYS A 176 -2.24 -5.50 19.64
CA LYS A 176 -1.26 -5.34 18.56
C LYS A 176 -1.75 -4.41 17.43
N LEU A 177 -2.73 -3.54 17.71
CA LEU A 177 -3.11 -2.46 16.80
C LEU A 177 -2.13 -1.31 16.96
N MET A 178 -1.58 -0.83 15.84
CA MET A 178 -0.70 0.33 15.82
C MET A 178 -1.52 1.59 16.11
N ILE A 179 -1.14 2.33 17.14
CA ILE A 179 -1.81 3.56 17.58
C ILE A 179 -0.99 4.80 17.26
N TYR A 180 0.31 4.65 17.00
CA TYR A 180 1.18 5.73 16.57
C TYR A 180 2.34 5.21 15.73
N PHE A 181 2.75 6.01 14.74
CA PHE A 181 4.00 5.85 14.01
C PHE A 181 4.55 7.23 13.65
N GLY A 182 5.80 7.51 14.02
CA GLY A 182 6.43 8.81 13.78
C GLY A 182 7.89 8.83 14.20
N GLU A 183 8.55 9.99 14.05
CA GLU A 183 9.92 10.17 14.54
C GLU A 183 9.99 9.96 16.05
N LYS A 184 11.06 9.33 16.53
CA LYS A 184 11.27 9.12 17.97
C LYS A 184 11.87 10.38 18.59
N THR A 185 11.01 11.29 19.02
CA THR A 185 11.37 12.56 19.66
C THR A 185 11.72 12.36 21.15
N GLU A 186 12.00 13.45 21.87
CA GLU A 186 12.24 13.43 23.32
C GLU A 186 11.03 12.92 24.12
N GLU A 187 9.81 13.06 23.59
CA GLU A 187 8.58 12.62 24.25
C GLU A 187 8.43 11.08 24.29
N PHE A 188 9.25 10.35 23.53
CA PHE A 188 9.20 8.88 23.41
C PHE A 188 10.47 8.19 23.91
N GLN A 189 11.25 8.83 24.78
CA GLN A 189 12.51 8.27 25.30
C GLN A 189 12.31 7.25 26.42
N THR A 190 11.16 7.28 27.11
CA THR A 190 10.91 6.41 28.27
C THR A 190 9.55 5.76 28.20
N ASP A 191 9.40 4.59 28.81
CA ASP A 191 8.11 3.91 28.91
C ASP A 191 7.05 4.79 29.57
N ASN A 192 7.43 5.56 30.59
CA ASN A 192 6.54 6.53 31.24
C ASN A 192 6.07 7.62 30.28
N SER A 193 6.98 8.19 29.49
CA SER A 193 6.61 9.27 28.54
C SER A 193 5.72 8.73 27.41
N ILE A 194 6.01 7.53 26.91
CA ILE A 194 5.15 6.80 25.96
C ILE A 194 3.76 6.57 26.56
N LYS A 195 3.68 6.08 27.79
CA LYS A 195 2.40 5.78 28.45
C LYS A 195 1.58 7.04 28.76
N ASN A 196 2.25 8.15 29.08
CA ASN A 196 1.60 9.45 29.30
C ASN A 196 1.01 10.01 28.00
N ALA A 197 1.71 9.86 26.87
CA ALA A 197 1.21 10.29 25.56
C ALA A 197 0.11 9.35 25.03
N TYR A 198 0.28 8.04 25.24
CA TYR A 198 -0.60 6.99 24.75
C TYR A 198 -0.96 6.02 25.87
N VAL A 199 -2.07 6.30 26.58
CA VAL A 199 -2.52 5.52 27.74
C VAL A 199 -2.71 4.03 27.44
N ASP A 200 -3.08 3.68 26.21
CA ASP A 200 -3.32 2.30 25.77
C ASP A 200 -2.06 1.60 25.23
N ALA A 201 -0.90 2.26 25.22
CA ALA A 201 0.35 1.67 24.76
C ALA A 201 0.75 0.45 25.61
N ASP A 202 1.05 -0.67 24.96
CA ASP A 202 1.49 -1.92 25.61
C ASP A 202 2.82 -2.42 25.06
N TYR A 203 3.10 -2.14 23.78
CA TYR A 203 4.37 -2.45 23.12
C TYR A 203 4.78 -1.31 22.21
N TYR A 204 6.08 -1.17 21.97
CA TYR A 204 6.60 -0.37 20.88
C TYR A 204 7.71 -1.10 20.13
N LYS A 205 8.01 -0.61 18.94
CA LYS A 205 9.17 -0.99 18.14
C LYS A 205 9.90 0.25 17.71
N ASP A 206 11.22 0.20 17.83
CA ASP A 206 12.07 1.16 17.13
C ASP A 206 12.13 0.79 15.65
N VAL A 207 12.08 1.78 14.78
CA VAL A 207 12.10 1.61 13.33
C VAL A 207 13.12 2.58 12.76
N TRP A 208 14.14 2.06 12.09
CA TRP A 208 15.12 2.89 11.40
C TRP A 208 14.77 3.00 9.93
N ASN A 209 14.64 4.23 9.43
CA ASN A 209 14.52 4.51 8.00
C ASN A 209 15.86 5.01 7.46
N SER A 210 16.27 4.55 6.28
CA SER A 210 17.30 5.23 5.50
C SER A 210 16.87 6.65 5.18
N LYS A 211 17.82 7.52 4.80
CA LYS A 211 17.56 8.92 4.46
C LYS A 211 16.43 9.12 3.42
N ASN A 212 16.32 8.20 2.46
CA ASN A 212 15.28 8.19 1.43
C ASN A 212 14.11 7.24 1.76
N SER A 213 14.10 6.57 2.92
CA SER A 213 13.12 5.57 3.35
C SER A 213 12.99 4.31 2.48
N ASN A 214 13.82 4.12 1.45
CA ASN A 214 13.81 2.90 0.63
C ASN A 214 14.34 1.66 1.36
N VAL A 215 15.00 1.84 2.52
CA VAL A 215 15.40 0.74 3.41
C VAL A 215 14.88 1.01 4.81
N ILE A 216 14.19 0.03 5.38
CA ILE A 216 13.56 0.11 6.70
C ILE A 216 14.01 -1.07 7.55
N PHE A 217 14.47 -0.80 8.76
CA PHE A 217 14.79 -1.82 9.75
C PHE A 217 13.77 -1.74 10.89
N ILE A 218 13.03 -2.82 11.09
CA ILE A 218 12.06 -2.95 12.19
C ILE A 218 12.73 -3.73 13.30
N MET A 219 12.94 -3.08 14.44
CA MET A 219 13.61 -3.68 15.60
C MET A 219 12.65 -4.61 16.37
N PRO A 220 13.19 -5.50 17.22
CA PRO A 220 12.39 -6.36 18.08
C PRO A 220 11.42 -5.56 18.96
N GLU A 221 10.31 -6.20 19.33
CA GLU A 221 9.31 -5.54 20.19
C GLU A 221 9.80 -5.34 21.62
N ILE A 222 9.47 -4.18 22.18
CA ILE A 222 9.76 -3.81 23.56
C ILE A 222 8.42 -3.59 24.26
N LYS A 223 8.26 -4.21 25.44
CA LYS A 223 7.07 -4.02 26.27
C LYS A 223 7.15 -2.69 27.01
N VAL A 224 6.07 -1.90 26.96
CA VAL A 224 5.96 -0.67 27.75
C VAL A 224 5.69 -1.07 29.20
N MET A 225 6.62 -0.76 30.11
CA MET A 225 6.45 -1.05 31.53
C MET A 225 5.64 0.05 32.23
N PRO A 226 4.65 -0.31 33.08
CA PRO A 226 3.97 0.66 33.92
C PRO A 226 4.92 1.15 35.03
N GLU A 227 4.74 2.40 35.44
CA GLU A 227 5.45 2.99 36.57
C GLU A 227 5.17 2.18 37.85
N ILE A 228 6.20 1.58 38.44
CA ILE A 228 6.10 1.01 39.79
C ILE A 228 6.21 2.18 40.76
N LYS A 229 5.07 2.71 41.21
CA LYS A 229 5.08 3.60 42.38
C LYS A 229 5.65 2.81 43.57
N PRO A 230 6.64 3.35 44.31
CA PRO A 230 7.04 2.76 45.58
C PRO A 230 5.79 2.57 46.45
N ALA A 231 5.69 1.44 47.14
CA ALA A 231 4.66 1.30 48.16
C ALA A 231 4.88 2.42 49.19
N ASP A 232 3.85 3.21 49.48
CA ASP A 232 3.90 4.18 50.56
C ASP A 232 4.13 3.40 51.87
N ASP A 233 5.30 3.56 52.48
CA ASP A 233 5.66 3.04 53.80
C ASP A 233 4.91 3.78 54.93
#